data_AF-A0A915JZP1-F1
#
_entry.id   AF-A0A915JZP1-F1
#
_cell.length_a   1.000
_cell.length_b   1.000
_cell.length_c   1.000
_cell.angle_alpha   90.00
_cell.angle_beta   90.00
_cell.angle_gamma   90.00
#
_symmetry.space_group_name_H-M   'P 1'
#
loop_
_entity.id
_entity.type
_entity.pdbx_description
1 polymer ?
#
loop_
_entity_poly.entity_id
_entity_poly.type
_entity_poly.pdbx_seq_one_letter_code
_entity_poly.pdbx_strand_id
1 'polypeptide(L)'
;MKEIEKKKCKKKHSNLSGMSPFMGESRDATFANITSVNYDFDDDIFSGTSNLAKDFISRLFVRDPKRRSTCEQSLQHPWIEPQAIEQATLRRECAINLNHMRTFHAKKRWKQSLRAVT
;
A
#
# COMPACT_ATOMS: atom_id res chain seq x y z
N MET A 1 27.73 4.91 -10.48
CA MET A 1 27.51 5.35 -9.08
C MET A 1 26.04 5.73 -8.84
N LYS A 2 25.47 6.71 -9.56
CA LYS A 2 24.05 7.14 -9.43
C LYS A 2 23.00 6.03 -9.64
N GLU A 3 23.28 5.05 -10.51
CA GLU A 3 22.37 3.93 -10.83
C GLU A 3 22.17 2.92 -9.68
N ILE A 4 23.18 2.77 -8.80
CA ILE A 4 23.18 1.75 -7.73
C ILE A 4 22.41 2.25 -6.50
N GLU A 5 22.46 3.55 -6.21
CA GLU A 5 21.65 4.18 -5.16
C GLU A 5 20.15 4.17 -5.51
N LYS A 6 19.80 4.45 -6.78
CA LYS A 6 18.43 4.29 -7.29
C LYS A 6 17.88 2.87 -7.05
N LYS A 7 18.73 1.84 -7.14
CA LYS A 7 18.34 0.43 -6.88
C LYS A 7 18.20 0.07 -5.39
N LYS A 8 18.78 0.85 -4.47
CA LYS A 8 18.63 0.68 -3.01
C LYS A 8 17.33 1.29 -2.50
N CYS A 9 16.90 2.43 -3.05
CA CYS A 9 15.64 3.06 -2.64
C CYS A 9 14.40 2.21 -3.02
N LYS A 10 14.45 1.52 -4.17
CA LYS A 10 13.38 0.65 -4.69
C LYS A 10 13.00 -0.58 -3.83
N LYS A 11 13.55 -0.80 -2.63
CA LYS A 11 13.45 -2.08 -1.88
C LYS A 11 12.83 -2.01 -0.49
N LYS A 12 11.88 -1.11 -0.22
CA LYS A 12 11.04 -1.16 0.98
C LYS A 12 9.58 -1.42 0.58
N HIS A 13 9.11 -2.61 0.92
CA HIS A 13 7.86 -3.19 0.41
C HIS A 13 6.78 -3.12 1.50
N SER A 14 5.54 -2.76 1.13
CA SER A 14 4.36 -2.79 2.02
C SER A 14 3.61 -4.12 1.90
N ASN A 15 2.82 -4.50 2.91
CA ASN A 15 2.09 -5.77 2.97
C ASN A 15 0.86 -5.86 2.05
N LEU A 16 0.38 -4.74 1.49
CA LEU A 16 -0.84 -4.71 0.68
C LEU A 16 -0.54 -4.75 -0.83
N SER A 17 0.42 -3.97 -1.29
CA SER A 17 0.76 -3.86 -2.73
C SER A 17 2.20 -4.24 -3.05
N GLY A 18 3.02 -4.64 -2.07
CA GLY A 18 4.45 -4.88 -2.29
C GLY A 18 5.26 -3.61 -2.57
N MET A 19 4.65 -2.42 -2.53
CA MET A 19 5.29 -1.10 -2.66
C MET A 19 4.73 -0.13 -1.62
N SER A 20 5.55 0.76 -1.06
CA SER A 20 5.04 1.77 -0.11
C SER A 20 4.31 2.88 -0.87
N PRO A 21 3.12 3.32 -0.42
CA PRO A 21 2.40 4.44 -1.04
C PRO A 21 3.13 5.79 -0.87
N PHE A 22 4.13 5.86 0.01
CA PHE A 22 4.93 7.07 0.25
C PHE A 22 6.33 6.99 -0.38
N MET A 23 6.60 5.98 -1.22
CA MET A 23 7.93 5.73 -1.77
C MET A 23 8.42 6.93 -2.61
N GLY A 24 9.55 7.52 -2.22
CA GLY A 24 10.24 8.55 -2.99
C GLY A 24 11.55 8.05 -3.62
N GLU A 25 12.17 8.86 -4.47
CA GLU A 25 13.45 8.52 -5.12
C GLU A 25 14.61 8.31 -4.14
N SER A 26 14.52 8.94 -2.96
CA SER A 26 15.47 8.82 -1.85
C SER A 26 14.76 8.52 -0.52
N ARG A 27 15.54 8.19 0.50
CA ARG A 27 15.02 8.02 1.87
C ARG A 27 14.40 9.31 2.40
N ASP A 28 15.02 10.44 2.11
CA ASP A 28 14.56 11.75 2.57
C ASP A 28 13.27 12.14 1.85
N ALA A 29 13.17 11.88 0.55
CA ALA A 29 11.92 12.05 -0.21
C ALA A 29 10.80 11.16 0.34
N THR A 30 11.10 9.90 0.68
CA THR A 30 10.14 8.98 1.31
C THR A 30 9.69 9.50 2.68
N PHE A 31 10.62 10.00 3.49
CA PHE A 31 10.32 10.56 4.81
C PHE A 31 9.49 11.84 4.70
N ALA A 32 9.80 12.70 3.73
CA ALA A 32 9.02 13.89 3.42
C ALA A 32 7.58 13.49 3.05
N ASN A 33 7.41 12.52 2.13
CA ASN A 33 6.09 12.01 1.74
C ASN A 33 5.29 11.47 2.94
N ILE A 34 5.92 10.71 3.84
CA ILE A 34 5.26 10.22 5.06
C ILE A 34 4.81 11.41 5.93
N THR A 35 5.71 12.37 6.15
CA THR A 35 5.47 13.50 7.07
C THR A 35 4.40 14.45 6.54
N SER A 36 4.32 14.63 5.21
CA SER A 36 3.29 15.42 4.55
C SER A 36 2.03 14.62 4.22
N VAL A 37 2.04 13.30 4.43
CA VAL A 37 1.00 12.37 3.98
C VAL A 37 0.73 12.54 2.48
N ASN A 38 1.80 12.63 1.70
CA ASN A 38 1.76 12.78 0.25
C ASN A 38 1.84 11.40 -0.40
N TYR A 39 0.74 10.96 -0.99
CA TYR A 39 0.58 9.69 -1.70
C TYR A 39 -0.45 9.87 -2.81
N ASP A 40 -0.43 8.98 -3.79
CA ASP A 40 -1.39 8.92 -4.88
C ASP A 40 -1.95 7.49 -5.05
N PHE A 41 -3.05 7.40 -5.80
CA PHE A 41 -3.63 6.13 -6.22
C PHE A 41 -3.29 5.88 -7.67
N ASP A 42 -2.00 5.62 -7.95
CA ASP A 42 -1.48 5.28 -9.28
C ASP A 42 -2.35 4.21 -9.98
N ASP A 43 -2.87 4.55 -11.17
CA ASP A 43 -3.79 3.70 -11.91
C ASP A 43 -3.16 2.34 -12.31
N ASP A 44 -1.83 2.27 -12.48
CA ASP A 44 -1.13 1.01 -12.77
C ASP A 44 -1.26 0.01 -11.61
N ILE A 45 -1.37 0.52 -10.38
CA ILE A 45 -1.45 -0.27 -9.15
C ILE A 45 -2.90 -0.41 -8.69
N PHE A 46 -3.70 0.65 -8.82
CA PHE A 46 -5.03 0.80 -8.21
C PHE A 46 -6.19 0.78 -9.22
N SER A 47 -5.97 0.45 -10.49
CA SER A 47 -7.04 0.28 -11.49
C SER A 47 -8.12 -0.73 -11.08
N GLY A 48 -7.73 -1.84 -10.43
CA GLY A 48 -8.67 -2.83 -9.88
C GLY A 48 -9.22 -2.49 -8.49
N THR A 49 -8.82 -1.35 -7.91
CA THR A 49 -9.20 -0.96 -6.55
C THR A 49 -10.47 -0.12 -6.55
N SER A 50 -11.50 -0.56 -5.82
CA SER A 50 -12.79 0.11 -5.76
C SER A 50 -12.71 1.48 -5.08
N ASN A 51 -13.61 2.38 -5.45
CA ASN A 51 -13.66 3.72 -4.86
C ASN A 51 -13.90 3.68 -3.34
N LEU A 52 -14.67 2.70 -2.85
CA LEU A 52 -14.85 2.48 -1.41
C LEU A 52 -13.55 2.12 -0.70
N ALA A 53 -12.66 1.36 -1.34
CA ALA A 53 -11.35 1.05 -0.78
C ALA A 53 -10.45 2.29 -0.74
N LYS A 54 -10.44 3.09 -1.82
CA LYS A 54 -9.68 4.34 -1.91
C LYS A 54 -10.14 5.34 -0.85
N ASP A 55 -11.46 5.48 -0.66
CA ASP A 55 -12.07 6.32 0.39
C ASP A 55 -11.69 5.83 1.80
N PHE A 56 -11.71 4.51 2.03
CA PHE A 56 -11.29 3.97 3.31
C PHE A 56 -9.83 4.33 3.65
N ILE A 57 -8.92 4.19 2.68
CA ILE A 57 -7.50 4.53 2.86
C ILE A 57 -7.33 6.03 3.12
N SER A 58 -8.06 6.90 2.42
CA SER A 58 -7.93 8.35 2.59
C SER A 58 -8.35 8.83 3.99
N ARG A 59 -9.33 8.17 4.61
CA ARG A 59 -9.74 8.45 6.00
C ARG A 59 -8.71 8.02 7.04
N LEU A 60 -7.85 7.05 6.70
CA LEU A 60 -6.74 6.61 7.55
C LEU A 60 -5.49 7.48 7.35
N PHE A 61 -5.21 7.88 6.12
CA PHE A 61 -4.04 8.69 5.77
C PHE A 61 -4.36 10.18 5.92
N VAL A 62 -4.68 10.57 7.16
CA VAL A 62 -4.92 11.96 7.56
C VAL A 62 -3.82 12.42 8.50
N ARG A 63 -3.21 13.58 8.20
CA ARG A 63 -2.09 14.14 8.99
C ARG A 63 -2.51 14.49 10.42
N ASP A 64 -3.64 15.18 10.56
CA ASP A 64 -4.20 15.52 11.87
C ASP A 64 -4.85 14.28 12.52
N PRO A 65 -4.31 13.77 13.65
CA PRO A 65 -4.86 12.60 14.32
C PRO A 65 -6.31 12.79 14.79
N LYS A 66 -6.74 14.03 15.10
CA LYS A 66 -8.11 14.31 15.54
C LYS A 66 -9.13 14.18 14.42
N ARG A 67 -8.68 14.33 13.17
CA ARG A 67 -9.51 14.18 11.96
C ARG A 67 -9.39 12.78 11.34
N ARG A 68 -8.41 11.99 11.78
CA ARG A 68 -8.21 10.61 11.33
C ARG A 68 -9.31 9.73 11.89
N SER A 69 -9.82 8.82 11.07
CA SER A 69 -10.81 7.85 11.57
C SER A 69 -10.25 6.99 12.69
N THR A 70 -11.06 6.84 13.74
CA THR A 70 -10.82 5.92 14.85
C THR A 70 -11.03 4.47 14.42
N CYS A 71 -10.56 3.52 15.22
CA CYS A 71 -10.75 2.09 14.94
C CYS A 71 -12.24 1.74 14.82
N GLU A 72 -13.08 2.25 15.71
CA GLU A 72 -14.53 2.00 15.69
C GLU A 72 -15.16 2.54 14.40
N GLN A 73 -14.82 3.77 14.00
CA GLN A 73 -15.30 4.36 12.75
C GLN A 73 -14.80 3.60 11.51
N SER A 74 -13.56 3.12 11.55
CA SER A 74 -12.98 2.34 10.46
C SER A 74 -13.65 0.98 10.30
N LEU A 75 -14.03 0.33 11.40
CA LEU A 75 -14.74 -0.96 11.35
C LEU A 75 -16.13 -0.81 10.71
N GLN A 76 -16.81 0.30 10.97
CA GLN A 76 -18.14 0.61 10.41
C GLN A 76 -18.12 1.14 8.96
N HIS A 77 -16.94 1.30 8.36
CA HIS A 77 -16.83 1.84 7.02
C HIS A 77 -17.45 0.86 5.99
N PRO A 78 -18.20 1.31 4.97
CA PRO A 78 -18.87 0.43 4.01
C PRO A 78 -17.92 -0.51 3.23
N TRP A 79 -16.65 -0.12 3.11
CA TRP A 79 -15.65 -1.01 2.55
C TRP A 79 -15.34 -2.20 3.47
N ILE A 80 -15.36 -2.03 4.80
CA ILE A 80 -15.11 -3.07 5.82
C ILE A 80 -16.39 -3.83 6.17
N GLU A 81 -17.46 -3.10 6.46
CA GLU A 81 -18.80 -3.60 6.81
C GLU A 81 -19.81 -3.08 5.76
N PRO A 82 -19.98 -3.80 4.63
CA PRO A 82 -20.93 -3.40 3.60
C PRO A 82 -22.37 -3.39 4.12
N GLN A 83 -23.09 -2.30 3.87
CA GLN A 83 -24.49 -2.14 4.27
C GLN A 83 -25.46 -2.57 3.16
N ALA A 84 -24.95 -2.76 1.94
CA ALA A 84 -25.72 -3.20 0.78
C ALA A 84 -25.02 -4.33 0.03
N ILE A 85 -25.81 -5.16 -0.65
CA ILE A 85 -25.30 -6.27 -1.48
C ILE A 85 -24.36 -5.75 -2.56
N GLU A 86 -24.71 -4.63 -3.21
CA GLU A 86 -23.87 -3.99 -4.24
C GLU A 86 -22.48 -3.64 -3.71
N GLN A 87 -22.39 -3.06 -2.52
CA GLN A 87 -21.11 -2.72 -1.87
C GLN A 87 -20.29 -3.97 -1.55
N ALA A 88 -20.95 -5.04 -1.11
CA ALA A 88 -20.31 -6.32 -0.85
C ALA A 88 -19.79 -6.98 -2.15
N THR A 89 -20.54 -6.86 -3.25
CA THR A 89 -20.12 -7.32 -4.58
C THR A 89 -18.93 -6.52 -5.08
N LEU A 90 -18.99 -5.18 -5.04
CA LEU A 90 -17.88 -4.28 -5.36
C LEU A 90 -16.60 -4.61 -4.58
N ARG A 91 -16.73 -4.90 -3.28
CA ARG A 91 -15.60 -5.32 -2.45
C ARG A 91 -15.00 -6.66 -2.92
N ARG A 92 -15.84 -7.63 -3.30
CA ARG A 92 -15.39 -8.96 -3.77
C ARG A 92 -14.73 -8.91 -5.13
N GLU A 93 -15.27 -8.10 -6.04
CA GLU A 93 -14.75 -7.92 -7.40
C GLU A 93 -13.50 -7.05 -7.43
N CYS A 94 -13.28 -6.25 -6.38
CA CYS A 94 -12.09 -5.45 -6.21
C CYS A 94 -10.82 -6.34 -6.21
N ALA A 95 -10.07 -6.29 -7.30
CA ALA A 95 -8.83 -7.02 -7.45
C ALA A 95 -7.66 -6.16 -6.96
N ILE A 96 -6.96 -6.62 -5.92
CA ILE A 96 -5.68 -6.04 -5.53
C ILE A 96 -4.60 -6.62 -6.45
N ASN A 97 -3.84 -5.77 -7.14
CA ASN A 97 -2.72 -6.21 -7.96
C ASN A 97 -1.61 -6.81 -7.07
N LEU A 98 -1.55 -8.14 -7.02
CA LEU A 98 -0.61 -8.89 -6.19
C LEU A 98 0.74 -9.17 -6.86
N ASN A 99 1.01 -8.66 -8.07
CA ASN A 99 2.24 -8.99 -8.82
C ASN A 99 3.50 -8.53 -8.10
N HIS A 100 3.45 -7.34 -7.52
CA HIS A 100 4.52 -6.80 -6.68
C HIS A 100 4.71 -7.64 -5.40
N MET A 101 3.63 -8.12 -4.77
CA MET A 101 3.69 -9.02 -3.63
C MET A 101 4.35 -10.37 -3.98
N ARG A 102 3.94 -11.00 -5.10
CA ARG A 102 4.52 -12.26 -5.58
C ARG A 102 6.02 -12.11 -5.83
N THR A 103 6.42 -11.04 -6.50
CA THR A 103 7.83 -10.72 -6.77
C THR A 103 8.61 -10.48 -5.48
N PHE A 104 8.01 -9.79 -4.51
CA PHE A 104 8.61 -9.56 -3.19
C PHE A 104 8.84 -10.88 -2.44
N HIS A 105 7.82 -11.73 -2.35
CA HIS A 105 7.93 -13.03 -1.68
C HIS A 105 8.96 -13.93 -2.36
N ALA A 106 9.01 -13.97 -3.70
CA ALA A 106 10.03 -14.71 -4.45
C ALA A 106 11.46 -14.22 -4.12
N LYS A 107 11.69 -12.90 -4.12
CA LYS A 107 12.98 -12.30 -3.74
C LYS A 107 13.36 -12.59 -2.28
N LYS A 108 12.39 -12.59 -1.37
CA LYS A 108 12.61 -12.90 0.05
C LYS A 108 13.05 -14.37 0.23
N ARG A 109 12.36 -15.31 -0.42
CA ARG A 109 12.69 -16.75 -0.38
C ARG A 109 14.09 -17.03 -0.94
N TRP A 110 14.45 -16.42 -2.08
CA TRP A 110 15.79 -16.54 -2.66
C TRP A 110 16.91 -16.05 -1.74
N LYS A 111 16.70 -14.95 -1.01
CA LYS A 111 17.70 -14.47 -0.03
C LYS A 111 17.81 -15.40 1.18
N GLN A 112 16.70 -16.00 1.60
CA GLN A 112 16.68 -16.96 2.70
C GLN A 112 17.40 -18.26 2.33
N SER A 113 17.20 -18.78 1.12
CA SER A 113 17.90 -19.99 0.68
C SER A 113 19.41 -19.78 0.59
N LEU A 114 19.88 -18.64 0.09
CA LEU A 114 21.32 -18.31 0.07
C LEU A 114 21.94 -18.29 1.48
N ARG A 115 21.22 -17.74 2.47
CA ARG A 115 21.66 -17.73 3.88
C ARG A 115 21.62 -19.09 4.56
N ALA A 116 20.85 -20.05 4.04
CA ALA A 116 20.77 -21.39 4.58
C ALA A 116 21.91 -22.30 4.06
N VAL A 117 22.60 -21.88 3.00
CA VAL A 117 23.69 -22.62 2.34
C VAL A 117 25.08 -22.07 2.72
N THR A 118 25.14 -20.91 3.39
CA THR A 118 26.38 -20.31 3.92
C THR A 118 26.41 -20.44 5.43
#